data_AF-A0A3L8D583-F1
#
_entry.id   AF-A0A3L8D583-F1
#
_cell.length_a   1.000
_cell.length_b   1.000
_cell.length_c   1.000
_cell.angle_alpha   90.00
_cell.angle_beta   90.00
_cell.angle_gamma   90.00
#
_symmetry.space_group_name_H-M   'P 1'
#
loop_
_entity.id
_entity.type
_entity.pdbx_description
1 polymer ?
#
loop_
_entity_poly.entity_id
_entity_poly.type
_entity_poly.pdbx_seq_one_letter_code
_entity_poly.pdbx_strand_id
1 'polypeptide(L)'
;MFSDSFRWPHEAILLLLRIYRQHEDKIISRKMSMKKFWMMVASKLVAKNYNVTSSQCKSKMAGLKNTYRNVRDYNSKYGNNGRTWPYFDTMDELFRDKPWAIPSPTLDNNNPTSSSYHENSIDKKRNGSSPSKPESPSKQLRDCILLDKVLAIAKESITKRRKMHEEAMARQDKLLDILEKLMKK
;
A
#
# COMPACT_ATOMS: atom_id res chain seq x y z
N MET A 1 12.14 -21.17 -9.04
CA MET A 1 11.72 -21.30 -7.63
C MET A 1 12.32 -20.15 -6.83
N PHE A 2 11.58 -19.50 -5.94
CA PHE A 2 12.09 -18.47 -5.03
C PHE A 2 11.45 -18.63 -3.63
N SER A 3 11.59 -19.83 -3.06
CA SER A 3 11.08 -20.17 -1.72
C SER A 3 11.99 -19.64 -0.60
N ASP A 4 12.36 -18.35 -0.65
CA ASP A 4 13.05 -17.65 0.44
C ASP A 4 12.01 -17.06 1.40
N SER A 5 11.30 -17.96 2.09
CA SER A 5 10.20 -17.64 2.99
C SER A 5 10.71 -17.46 4.42
N PHE A 6 11.34 -16.32 4.69
CA PHE A 6 11.77 -15.97 6.03
C PHE A 6 10.57 -15.93 7.01
N ARG A 7 10.53 -16.89 7.94
CA ARG A 7 9.55 -16.92 9.03
C ARG A 7 9.88 -15.83 10.05
N TRP A 8 9.10 -14.75 10.07
CA TRP A 8 9.30 -13.62 10.96
C TRP A 8 8.98 -13.95 12.43
N PRO A 9 9.96 -13.99 13.34
CA PRO A 9 9.70 -14.06 14.79
C PRO A 9 9.18 -12.71 15.31
N HIS A 10 8.60 -12.71 16.53
CA HIS A 10 8.05 -11.53 17.20
C HIS A 10 9.08 -10.39 17.29
N GLU A 11 10.28 -10.68 17.81
CA GLU A 11 11.37 -9.71 17.95
C GLU A 11 11.79 -9.04 16.64
N ALA A 12 11.82 -9.78 15.52
CA ALA A 12 12.14 -9.20 14.21
C ALA A 12 11.03 -8.25 13.72
N ILE A 13 9.77 -8.49 14.11
CA ILE A 13 8.64 -7.61 13.81
C ILE A 13 8.70 -6.35 14.68
N LEU A 14 8.93 -6.49 16.00
CA LEU A 14 9.11 -5.36 16.90
C LEU A 14 10.29 -4.47 16.47
N LEU A 15 11.42 -5.08 16.09
CA LEU A 15 12.59 -4.38 15.59
C LEU A 15 12.31 -3.66 14.26
N LEU A 16 11.59 -4.29 13.33
CA LEU A 16 11.13 -3.67 12.07
C LEU A 16 10.25 -2.43 12.33
N LEU A 17 9.28 -2.53 13.25
CA LEU A 17 8.41 -1.42 13.64
C LEU A 17 9.19 -0.29 14.33
N ARG A 18 10.08 -0.63 15.26
CA ARG A 18 10.96 0.33 15.96
C ARG A 18 11.87 1.10 15.00
N ILE A 19 12.48 0.42 14.02
CA ILE A 19 13.33 1.08 13.01
C ILE A 19 12.49 1.98 12.10
N TYR A 20 11.26 1.57 11.76
CA TYR A 20 10.35 2.41 10.97
C TYR A 20 10.01 3.71 11.73
N ARG A 21 9.56 3.63 12.99
CA ARG A 21 9.27 4.81 13.85
C ARG A 21 10.45 5.78 13.92
N GLN A 22 11.65 5.28 14.18
CA GLN A 22 12.89 6.08 14.28
C GLN A 22 13.33 6.81 13.00
N HIS A 23 12.70 6.55 11.85
CA HIS A 23 13.08 7.11 10.56
C HIS A 23 11.89 7.71 9.77
N GLU A 24 10.69 7.77 10.36
CA GLU A 24 9.49 8.30 9.69
C GLU A 24 9.66 9.77 9.27
N ASP A 25 10.22 10.64 10.12
CA ASP A 25 10.48 12.04 9.76
C ASP A 25 11.41 12.17 8.55
N LYS A 26 12.41 11.28 8.46
CA LYS A 26 13.41 11.26 7.38
C LYS A 26 12.82 10.72 6.07
N ILE A 27 11.77 9.91 6.17
CA ILE A 27 10.94 9.45 5.06
C ILE A 27 10.01 10.57 4.58
N ILE A 28 9.25 11.18 5.50
CA ILE A 28 8.26 12.23 5.20
C ILE A 28 8.94 13.48 4.64
N SER A 29 10.02 13.95 5.26
CA SER A 29 10.82 15.10 4.79
C SER A 29 11.66 14.81 3.54
N ARG A 30 11.50 13.65 2.89
CA ARG A 30 12.22 13.20 1.67
C ARG A 30 13.76 13.11 1.81
N LYS A 31 14.31 13.34 3.01
CA LYS A 31 15.76 13.25 3.33
C LYS A 31 16.34 11.85 3.11
N MET A 32 15.52 10.80 3.11
CA MET A 32 15.90 9.44 2.75
C MET A 32 14.93 8.81 1.74
N SER A 33 15.44 8.25 0.66
CA SER A 33 14.63 7.53 -0.33
C SER A 33 14.21 6.14 0.17
N MET A 34 13.05 5.66 -0.28
CA MET A 34 12.52 4.32 0.07
C MET A 34 13.54 3.20 -0.15
N LYS A 35 14.30 3.22 -1.25
CA LYS A 35 15.34 2.22 -1.53
C LYS A 35 16.44 2.24 -0.47
N LYS A 36 16.93 3.42 -0.06
CA LYS A 36 17.93 3.56 1.02
C LYS A 36 17.37 3.10 2.37
N PHE A 37 16.13 3.47 2.69
CA PHE A 37 15.46 3.04 3.93
C PHE A 37 15.36 1.51 4.04
N TRP A 38 14.81 0.83 3.02
CA TRP A 38 14.61 -0.62 3.09
C TRP A 38 15.93 -1.41 3.10
N MET A 39 17.01 -0.90 2.52
CA MET A 39 18.34 -1.48 2.66
C MET A 39 18.87 -1.31 4.10
N MET A 40 18.76 -0.12 4.68
CA MET A 40 19.18 0.15 6.08
C MET A 40 18.40 -0.70 7.10
N VAL A 41 17.09 -0.89 6.88
CA VAL A 41 16.23 -1.79 7.70
C VAL A 41 16.76 -3.23 7.63
N ALA A 42 17.01 -3.75 6.43
CA ALA A 42 17.55 -5.10 6.24
C ALA A 42 18.91 -5.28 6.92
N SER A 43 19.85 -4.34 6.73
CA SER A 43 21.17 -4.40 7.38
C SER A 43 21.08 -4.42 8.91
N LYS A 44 20.14 -3.68 9.52
CA LYS A 44 19.91 -3.72 10.97
C LYS A 44 19.30 -5.03 11.47
N LEU A 45 18.47 -5.69 10.66
CA LEU A 45 17.89 -6.99 10.99
C LEU A 45 18.94 -8.11 10.84
N VAL A 46 19.77 -8.06 9.78
CA VAL A 46 20.93 -8.97 9.60
C VAL A 46 21.95 -8.82 10.72
N ALA A 47 22.22 -7.58 11.19
CA ALA A 47 23.05 -7.32 12.37
C ALA A 47 22.42 -7.78 13.72
N LYS A 48 21.23 -8.38 13.69
CA LYS A 48 20.57 -9.10 14.79
C LYS A 48 20.27 -10.56 14.42
N ASN A 49 21.06 -11.12 13.50
CA ASN A 49 20.99 -12.50 13.00
C ASN A 49 19.68 -12.87 12.29
N TYR A 50 18.86 -11.90 11.90
CA TYR A 50 17.70 -12.13 11.04
C TYR A 50 18.11 -11.96 9.57
N ASN A 51 18.41 -13.08 8.89
CA ASN A 51 18.83 -13.05 7.50
C ASN A 51 17.66 -12.67 6.57
N VAL A 52 17.52 -11.37 6.27
CA VAL A 52 16.41 -10.82 5.46
C VAL A 52 16.89 -9.82 4.42
N THR A 53 16.19 -9.81 3.29
CA THR A 53 16.33 -8.83 2.22
C THR A 53 15.49 -7.57 2.46
N SER A 54 15.88 -6.48 1.82
CA SER A 54 15.10 -5.23 1.78
C SER A 54 13.70 -5.41 1.16
N SER A 55 13.55 -6.39 0.25
CA SER A 55 12.26 -6.77 -0.34
C SER A 55 11.34 -7.43 0.70
N GLN A 56 11.82 -8.47 1.41
CA GLN A 56 11.07 -9.11 2.50
C GLN A 56 10.67 -8.09 3.58
N CYS A 57 11.55 -7.16 3.95
CA CYS A 57 11.25 -6.09 4.91
C CYS A 57 10.10 -5.17 4.44
N LYS A 58 10.15 -4.72 3.18
CA LYS A 58 9.08 -3.91 2.57
C LYS A 58 7.75 -4.66 2.54
N SER A 59 7.75 -5.92 2.08
CA SER A 59 6.55 -6.75 1.98
C SER A 59 5.96 -7.07 3.35
N LYS A 60 6.80 -7.31 4.37
CA LYS A 60 6.34 -7.51 5.75
C LYS A 60 5.64 -6.27 6.30
N MET A 61 6.22 -5.08 6.14
CA MET A 61 5.56 -3.82 6.55
C MET A 61 4.25 -3.59 5.80
N ALA A 62 4.19 -3.88 4.49
CA ALA A 62 2.96 -3.78 3.72
C ALA A 62 1.86 -4.71 4.26
N GLY A 63 2.23 -5.95 4.60
CA GLY A 63 1.32 -6.92 5.26
C GLY A 63 0.84 -6.43 6.62
N LEU A 64 1.76 -5.96 7.49
CA LEU A 64 1.40 -5.40 8.81
C LEU A 64 0.41 -4.22 8.67
N LYS A 65 0.67 -3.28 7.73
CA LYS A 65 -0.24 -2.16 7.44
C LYS A 65 -1.60 -2.60 6.90
N ASN A 66 -1.67 -3.74 6.23
CA ASN A 66 -2.95 -4.33 5.80
C ASN A 66 -3.70 -4.95 6.98
N THR A 67 -3.03 -5.72 7.83
CA THR A 67 -3.66 -6.29 9.04
C THR A 67 -4.13 -5.20 9.99
N TYR A 68 -3.36 -4.13 10.20
CA TYR A 68 -3.76 -2.99 11.05
C TYR A 68 -5.08 -2.35 10.58
N ARG A 69 -5.21 -2.02 9.30
CA ARG A 69 -6.49 -1.53 8.73
C ARG A 69 -7.61 -2.53 9.00
N ASN A 70 -7.45 -3.78 8.56
CA ASN A 70 -8.49 -4.80 8.67
C ASN A 70 -8.93 -5.07 10.13
N VAL A 71 -8.02 -4.95 11.11
CA VAL A 71 -8.35 -5.08 12.54
C VAL A 71 -9.08 -3.83 13.04
N ARG A 72 -8.58 -2.62 12.78
CA ARG A 72 -9.22 -1.39 13.24
C ARG A 72 -10.59 -1.18 12.59
N ASP A 73 -10.70 -1.41 11.28
CA ASP A 73 -11.94 -1.23 10.52
C ASP A 73 -13.01 -2.26 10.94
N TYR A 74 -12.59 -3.45 11.42
CA TYR A 74 -13.46 -4.42 12.10
C TYR A 74 -13.85 -3.92 13.51
N ASN A 75 -12.89 -3.50 14.33
CA ASN A 75 -13.15 -3.04 15.70
C ASN A 75 -14.06 -1.79 15.71
N SER A 76 -13.95 -0.93 14.70
CA SER A 76 -14.82 0.22 14.45
C SER A 76 -16.27 -0.14 14.11
N LYS A 77 -16.56 -1.37 13.66
CA LYS A 77 -17.92 -1.86 13.38
C LYS A 77 -18.49 -2.76 14.48
N TYR A 78 -17.63 -3.47 15.22
CA TYR A 78 -18.05 -4.53 16.17
C TYR A 78 -17.75 -4.26 17.64
N GLY A 79 -17.07 -3.15 18.00
CA GLY A 79 -16.96 -2.63 19.36
C GLY A 79 -16.59 -3.68 20.42
N ASN A 80 -17.58 -4.11 21.22
CA ASN A 80 -17.45 -5.10 22.29
C ASN A 80 -16.89 -6.46 21.84
N ASN A 81 -16.98 -6.80 20.55
CA ASN A 81 -16.44 -8.04 19.98
C ASN A 81 -15.16 -7.80 19.14
N GLY A 82 -14.40 -6.74 19.45
CA GLY A 82 -13.18 -6.37 18.75
C GLY A 82 -12.12 -7.48 18.69
N ARG A 83 -11.40 -7.54 17.56
CA ARG A 83 -10.23 -8.41 17.36
C ARG A 83 -9.02 -7.83 18.08
N THR A 84 -8.42 -8.64 18.93
CA THR A 84 -7.07 -8.39 19.48
C THR A 84 -6.01 -8.80 18.45
N TRP A 85 -4.91 -8.04 18.37
CA TRP A 85 -3.78 -8.37 17.52
C TRP A 85 -2.49 -7.86 18.18
N PRO A 86 -1.45 -8.70 18.42
CA PRO A 86 -0.27 -8.32 19.25
C PRO A 86 0.61 -7.18 18.74
N TYR A 87 0.28 -6.56 17.61
CA TYR A 87 0.97 -5.38 17.07
C TYR A 87 0.02 -4.19 16.88
N PHE A 88 -1.23 -4.28 17.36
CA PHE A 88 -2.25 -3.26 17.12
C PHE A 88 -1.83 -1.91 17.69
N ASP A 89 -1.52 -1.84 18.98
CA ASP A 89 -1.24 -0.57 19.67
C ASP A 89 0.04 0.09 19.12
N THR A 90 1.09 -0.69 18.86
CA THR A 90 2.33 -0.21 18.22
C THR A 90 2.11 0.29 16.79
N MET A 91 1.13 -0.26 16.07
CA MET A 91 0.74 0.20 14.72
C MET A 91 -0.21 1.40 14.78
N ASP A 92 -1.02 1.53 15.83
CA ASP A 92 -1.91 2.65 16.06
C ASP A 92 -1.12 3.90 16.49
N GLU A 93 -0.15 3.77 17.41
CA GLU A 93 0.87 4.80 17.73
C GLU A 93 1.59 5.34 16.48
N LEU A 94 1.73 4.51 15.44
CA LEU A 94 2.41 4.87 14.19
C LEU A 94 1.47 5.50 13.15
N PHE A 95 0.19 5.11 13.12
CA PHE A 95 -0.66 5.34 11.94
C PHE A 95 -2.07 5.87 12.23
N ARG A 96 -2.48 6.07 13.48
CA ARG A 96 -3.81 6.61 13.87
C ARG A 96 -4.19 7.87 13.08
N ASP A 97 -3.30 8.86 13.05
CA ASP A 97 -3.56 10.18 12.45
C ASP A 97 -3.35 10.23 10.93
N LYS A 98 -3.21 9.08 10.26
CA LYS A 98 -2.79 9.02 8.85
C LYS A 98 -3.97 8.74 7.91
N PRO A 99 -4.23 9.58 6.88
CA PRO A 99 -5.47 9.48 6.11
C PRO A 99 -5.63 8.23 5.22
N TRP A 100 -4.56 7.48 4.92
CA TRP A 100 -4.70 6.14 4.30
C TRP A 100 -5.13 5.06 5.31
N ALA A 101 -5.12 5.41 6.58
CA ALA A 101 -5.45 4.62 7.74
C ALA A 101 -6.60 5.29 8.52
N ILE A 102 -7.60 5.81 7.81
CA ILE A 102 -8.93 6.07 8.35
C ILE A 102 -9.88 5.21 7.52
N PRO A 103 -10.82 4.45 8.12
CA PRO A 103 -11.84 3.76 7.35
C PRO A 103 -12.68 4.80 6.59
N SER A 104 -12.77 4.68 5.27
CA SER A 104 -13.73 5.47 4.51
C SER A 104 -15.14 5.24 5.08
N PRO A 105 -15.94 6.28 5.35
CA PRO A 105 -17.31 6.10 5.82
C PRO A 105 -18.13 5.41 4.74
N THR A 106 -18.35 4.11 4.91
CA THR A 106 -19.24 3.33 4.06
C THR A 106 -20.67 3.67 4.43
N LEU A 107 -21.42 4.31 3.53
CA LEU A 107 -22.87 4.29 3.59
C LEU A 107 -23.29 2.81 3.51
N ASP A 108 -23.84 2.28 4.59
CA ASP A 108 -24.02 0.83 4.72
C ASP A 108 -25.11 0.31 3.77
N ASN A 109 -24.77 -0.75 3.04
CA ASN A 109 -25.75 -1.67 2.45
C ASN A 109 -25.19 -3.11 2.53
N ASN A 110 -26.06 -4.07 2.81
CA ASN A 110 -25.67 -5.38 3.33
C ASN A 110 -25.71 -6.49 2.27
N ASN A 111 -24.59 -7.15 1.98
CA ASN A 111 -24.57 -8.59 1.68
C ASN A 111 -23.16 -9.21 1.79
N PRO A 112 -22.99 -10.49 2.21
CA PRO A 112 -21.68 -11.15 2.31
C PRO A 112 -21.50 -12.30 1.29
N THR A 113 -20.52 -12.17 0.36
CA THR A 113 -20.11 -13.27 -0.54
C THR A 113 -18.58 -13.32 -0.70
N SER A 114 -18.05 -14.52 -0.94
CA SER A 114 -16.64 -14.90 -0.74
C SER A 114 -15.73 -14.83 -1.98
N SER A 115 -14.42 -14.68 -1.71
CA SER A 115 -13.28 -15.29 -2.43
C SER A 115 -13.03 -15.01 -3.94
N SER A 116 -11.86 -14.43 -4.26
CA SER A 116 -10.88 -15.06 -5.19
C SER A 116 -9.47 -14.44 -5.04
N TYR A 117 -8.46 -15.01 -5.72
CA TYR A 117 -7.01 -14.76 -5.53
C TYR A 117 -6.28 -14.28 -6.81
N HIS A 118 -5.13 -13.60 -6.62
CA HIS A 118 -3.93 -13.60 -7.48
C HIS A 118 -3.99 -12.93 -8.89
N GLU A 119 -2.89 -12.60 -9.60
CA GLU A 119 -1.43 -12.77 -9.37
C GLU A 119 -0.59 -11.51 -9.80
N ASN A 120 0.74 -11.63 -9.92
CA ASN A 120 1.78 -10.61 -10.10
C ASN A 120 2.63 -10.83 -11.37
N SER A 121 3.25 -9.78 -11.92
CA SER A 121 4.63 -9.76 -12.49
C SER A 121 5.06 -8.30 -12.80
N ILE A 122 6.27 -7.76 -12.51
CA ILE A 122 7.67 -8.18 -12.80
C ILE A 122 8.02 -7.82 -14.28
N ASP A 123 9.08 -7.07 -14.63
CA ASP A 123 10.49 -7.24 -14.20
C ASP A 123 11.49 -6.03 -14.28
N LYS A 124 12.63 -6.16 -13.55
CA LYS A 124 14.07 -5.72 -13.71
C LYS A 124 14.51 -4.50 -14.57
N LYS A 125 15.66 -3.82 -14.31
CA LYS A 125 17.05 -4.37 -14.35
C LYS A 125 18.18 -3.75 -13.45
N ARG A 126 18.85 -2.62 -13.81
CA ARG A 126 20.25 -2.23 -13.41
C ARG A 126 20.48 -0.69 -13.47
N ASN A 127 21.56 -0.01 -13.00
CA ASN A 127 22.80 -0.33 -12.25
C ASN A 127 22.79 0.34 -10.82
N GLY A 128 23.78 1.02 -10.19
CA GLY A 128 25.14 1.59 -10.48
C GLY A 128 25.13 3.03 -11.03
N SER A 129 26.07 3.96 -10.75
CA SER A 129 27.32 3.97 -9.91
C SER A 129 27.42 5.27 -9.03
N SER A 130 28.63 5.72 -8.64
CA SER A 130 28.95 6.95 -7.87
C SER A 130 30.40 7.39 -8.19
N PRO A 131 30.92 8.60 -7.82
CA PRO A 131 30.33 9.75 -7.11
C PRO A 131 30.55 11.12 -7.83
N SER A 132 30.47 12.24 -7.07
CA SER A 132 30.96 13.63 -7.35
C SER A 132 29.96 14.70 -7.87
N LYS A 133 30.44 15.95 -8.00
CA LYS A 133 29.70 17.24 -8.11
C LYS A 133 29.66 17.73 -9.60
N PRO A 134 29.18 18.96 -9.88
CA PRO A 134 27.83 19.50 -9.73
C PRO A 134 27.19 19.74 -11.12
N GLU A 135 25.91 19.41 -11.32
CA GLU A 135 25.35 19.35 -12.69
C GLU A 135 24.57 20.60 -13.14
N SER A 136 24.70 20.94 -14.43
CA SER A 136 24.19 22.18 -15.02
C SER A 136 22.69 22.12 -15.40
N PRO A 137 22.03 23.26 -15.69
CA PRO A 137 20.56 23.38 -15.79
C PRO A 137 19.85 22.46 -16.81
N SER A 138 20.58 21.92 -17.81
CA SER A 138 20.01 21.15 -18.92
C SER A 138 19.26 19.86 -18.51
N LYS A 139 19.59 19.25 -17.37
CA LYS A 139 18.95 17.97 -16.98
C LYS A 139 17.52 18.15 -16.46
N GLN A 140 17.27 19.20 -15.69
CA GLN A 140 16.00 19.43 -14.99
C GLN A 140 14.79 19.50 -15.95
N LEU A 141 15.00 20.07 -17.15
CA LEU A 141 13.97 20.18 -18.19
C LEU A 141 13.50 18.81 -18.72
N ARG A 142 14.40 17.81 -18.81
CA ARG A 142 14.06 16.47 -19.32
C ARG A 142 13.25 15.65 -18.32
N ASP A 143 13.54 15.79 -17.02
CA ASP A 143 12.80 15.11 -15.96
C ASP A 143 11.37 15.66 -15.83
N CYS A 144 11.16 16.97 -16.02
CA CYS A 144 9.82 17.57 -16.10
C CYS A 144 9.00 16.99 -17.27
N ILE A 145 9.56 16.98 -18.49
CA ILE A 145 8.88 16.47 -19.69
C ILE A 145 8.50 14.98 -19.55
N LEU A 146 9.31 14.19 -18.84
CA LEU A 146 8.99 12.80 -18.54
C LEU A 146 7.85 12.68 -17.52
N LEU A 147 7.85 13.50 -16.47
CA LEU A 147 6.81 13.51 -15.45
C LEU A 147 5.44 13.90 -16.03
N ASP A 148 5.37 14.93 -16.88
CA ASP A 148 4.12 15.37 -17.51
C ASP A 148 3.50 14.28 -18.39
N LYS A 149 4.32 13.52 -19.13
CA LYS A 149 3.86 12.37 -19.92
C LYS A 149 3.29 11.25 -19.04
N VAL A 150 3.94 10.95 -17.91
CA VAL A 150 3.42 9.98 -16.93
C VAL A 150 2.11 10.46 -16.30
N LEU A 151 1.99 11.75 -16.00
CA LEU A 151 0.76 12.34 -15.48
C LEU A 151 -0.39 12.33 -16.52
N ALA A 152 -0.08 12.54 -17.81
CA ALA A 152 -1.07 12.42 -18.89
C ALA A 152 -1.61 10.99 -19.01
N ILE A 153 -0.73 9.98 -19.08
CA ILE A 153 -1.10 8.55 -19.12
C ILE A 153 -1.91 8.16 -17.87
N ALA A 154 -1.52 8.64 -16.69
CA ALA A 154 -2.27 8.40 -15.46
C ALA A 154 -3.69 8.99 -15.52
N LYS A 155 -3.84 10.25 -15.95
CA LYS A 155 -5.15 10.91 -16.13
C LYS A 155 -6.03 10.16 -17.14
N GLU A 156 -5.48 9.78 -18.30
CA GLU A 156 -6.21 9.02 -19.32
C GLU A 156 -6.71 7.67 -18.77
N SER A 157 -5.85 6.93 -18.05
CA SER A 157 -6.21 5.65 -17.45
C SER A 157 -7.34 5.76 -16.40
N ILE A 158 -7.38 6.87 -15.66
CA ILE A 158 -8.42 7.16 -14.67
C ILE A 158 -9.74 7.52 -15.37
N THR A 159 -9.70 8.38 -16.40
CA THR A 159 -10.88 8.75 -17.20
C THR A 159 -11.47 7.54 -17.91
N LYS A 160 -10.65 6.68 -18.52
CA LYS A 160 -11.09 5.44 -19.16
C LYS A 160 -11.73 4.48 -18.16
N ARG A 161 -11.18 4.34 -16.95
CA ARG A 161 -11.78 3.54 -15.87
C ARG A 161 -13.12 4.12 -15.41
N ARG A 162 -13.23 5.44 -15.27
CA ARG A 162 -14.50 6.12 -14.92
C ARG A 162 -15.58 5.83 -15.97
N LYS A 163 -15.28 6.01 -17.26
CA LYS A 163 -16.22 5.75 -18.36
C LYS A 163 -16.67 4.28 -18.42
N MET A 164 -15.76 3.33 -18.22
CA MET A 164 -16.13 1.90 -18.16
C MET A 164 -17.00 1.55 -16.94
N HIS A 165 -16.83 2.26 -15.81
CA HIS A 165 -17.68 2.10 -14.63
C HIS A 165 -19.07 2.72 -14.84
N GLU A 166 -19.14 3.91 -15.41
CA GLU A 166 -20.36 4.63 -15.80
C GLU A 166 -21.19 3.81 -16.81
N GLU A 167 -20.55 3.26 -17.85
CA GLU A 167 -21.17 2.33 -18.80
C GLU A 167 -21.62 1.00 -18.18
N ALA A 168 -21.09 0.61 -17.01
CA ALA A 168 -21.54 -0.56 -16.27
C ALA A 168 -22.74 -0.23 -15.38
N MET A 169 -22.72 0.90 -14.66
CA MET A 169 -23.85 1.38 -13.86
C MET A 169 -25.10 1.57 -14.73
N ALA A 170 -24.98 2.25 -15.88
CA ALA A 170 -26.10 2.48 -16.79
C ALA A 170 -26.76 1.18 -17.32
N ARG A 171 -26.03 0.05 -17.33
CA ARG A 171 -26.60 -1.28 -17.66
C ARG A 171 -27.38 -1.87 -16.48
N GLN A 172 -26.93 -1.63 -15.25
CA GLN A 172 -27.64 -2.04 -14.03
C GLN A 172 -28.90 -1.20 -13.84
N ASP A 173 -28.83 0.13 -14.02
CA ASP A 173 -29.98 1.03 -13.92
C ASP A 173 -31.06 0.67 -14.96
N LYS A 174 -30.64 0.36 -16.21
CA LYS A 174 -31.56 -0.12 -17.26
C LYS A 174 -32.19 -1.49 -16.93
N LEU A 175 -31.47 -2.37 -16.22
CA LEU A 175 -32.03 -3.64 -15.76
C LEU A 175 -33.05 -3.40 -14.62
N LEU A 176 -32.77 -2.48 -13.70
CA LEU A 176 -33.69 -2.10 -12.63
C LEU A 176 -34.99 -1.48 -13.17
N ASP A 177 -34.91 -0.60 -14.17
CA ASP A 177 -36.08 -0.04 -14.88
C ASP A 177 -36.96 -1.13 -15.53
N ILE A 178 -36.33 -2.15 -16.14
CA ILE A 178 -37.05 -3.30 -16.71
C ILE A 178 -37.73 -4.13 -15.61
N LEU A 179 -37.05 -4.39 -14.50
CA LEU A 179 -37.61 -5.14 -13.36
C LEU A 179 -38.77 -4.37 -12.69
N GLU A 180 -38.63 -3.06 -12.51
CA GLU A 180 -39.68 -2.20 -11.95
C GLU A 180 -40.93 -2.20 -12.84
N LYS A 181 -40.77 -2.17 -14.17
CA LYS A 181 -41.89 -2.27 -15.13
C LYS A 181 -42.56 -3.65 -15.12
N LEU A 182 -41.82 -4.72 -14.81
CA LEU A 182 -42.38 -6.06 -14.64
C LEU A 182 -43.13 -6.25 -13.31
N MET A 183 -42.75 -5.51 -12.25
CA MET A 183 -43.46 -5.54 -10.96
C MET A 183 -44.66 -4.58 -10.86
N LYS A 184 -44.91 -3.76 -11.88
CA LYS A 184 -46.04 -2.81 -11.95
C LYS A 184 -47.17 -3.29 -12.89
N LYS A 185 -47.31 -4.61 -13.06
CA LYS A 185 -48.30 -5.27 -13.92
C LYS A 185 -48.92 -6.47 -13.21
#